data_AF-A0A4Z0J5F0-F1
#
_entry.id   AF-A0A4Z0J5F0-F1
#
_cell.length_a   1.000
_cell.length_b   1.000
_cell.length_c   1.000
_cell.angle_alpha   90.00
_cell.angle_beta   90.00
_cell.angle_gamma   90.00
#
_symmetry.space_group_name_H-M   'P 1'
#
loop_
_entity.id
_entity.type
_entity.pdbx_description
1 polymer ?
#
loop_
_entity_poly.entity_id
_entity_poly.type
_entity_poly.pdbx_seq_one_letter_code
_entity_poly.pdbx_strand_id
1 'polypeptide(L)'
;MQVKLSDIIEAIDFTDDGMTYYYNKKTGEVELVVDGMADDDAVADEIEDNFDQYLRLPSHYEINDYQKMVEFIAGLPAGKEA
;
A
#
# COMPACT_ATOMS: atom_id res chain seq x y z
N MET A 1 -3.06 -15.47 17.19
CA MET A 1 -1.73 -14.96 16.79
C MET A 1 -1.90 -13.49 16.47
N GLN A 2 -1.02 -12.64 16.95
CA GLN A 2 -1.05 -11.20 16.69
C GLN A 2 0.09 -10.89 15.72
N VAL A 3 -0.25 -10.49 14.50
CA VAL A 3 0.73 -10.01 13.52
C VAL A 3 1.49 -8.83 14.12
N LYS A 4 2.82 -8.82 13.95
CA LYS A 4 3.63 -7.70 14.42
C LYS A 4 3.49 -6.54 13.46
N LEU A 5 3.33 -5.34 14.02
CA LEU A 5 3.25 -4.10 13.26
C LEU A 5 4.46 -3.91 12.33
N SER A 6 5.63 -4.45 12.69
CA SER A 6 6.84 -4.47 11.85
C SER A 6 6.64 -5.23 10.54
N ASP A 7 5.95 -6.37 10.60
CA ASP A 7 5.79 -7.27 9.46
C ASP A 7 4.79 -6.65 8.46
N ILE A 8 3.84 -5.84 8.95
CA ILE A 8 2.93 -5.04 8.13
C ILE A 8 3.65 -3.87 7.47
N ILE A 9 4.50 -3.16 8.21
CA ILE A 9 5.27 -2.02 7.68
C ILE A 9 6.23 -2.48 6.58
N GLU A 10 6.92 -3.61 6.78
CA GLU A 10 7.84 -4.16 5.78
C GLU A 10 7.10 -4.56 4.49
N ALA A 11 5.92 -5.18 4.59
CA ALA A 11 5.10 -5.51 3.42
C ALA A 11 4.64 -4.26 2.65
N ILE A 12 4.30 -3.18 3.37
CA ILE A 12 3.92 -1.88 2.78
C ILE A 12 5.12 -1.22 2.09
N ASP A 13 6.32 -1.28 2.66
CA ASP A 13 7.51 -0.65 2.07
C ASP A 13 8.01 -1.37 0.79
N PHE A 14 7.70 -2.65 0.62
CA PHE A 14 8.01 -3.42 -0.61
C PHE A 14 6.93 -3.31 -1.70
N THR A 15 5.89 -2.51 -1.48
CA THR A 15 4.78 -2.35 -2.42
C THR A 15 5.20 -1.41 -3.56
N ASP A 16 5.34 -1.91 -4.78
CA ASP A 16 5.65 -1.10 -5.98
C ASP A 16 4.40 -0.39 -6.54
N ASP A 17 4.60 0.59 -7.42
CA ASP A 17 3.53 1.22 -8.20
C ASP A 17 2.81 0.15 -9.04
N GLY A 18 1.62 -0.24 -8.61
CA GLY A 18 0.82 -1.32 -9.22
C GLY A 18 0.45 -2.45 -8.27
N MET A 19 0.93 -2.45 -7.02
CA MET A 19 0.52 -3.42 -6.01
C MET A 19 -0.50 -2.82 -5.04
N THR A 20 -1.65 -3.47 -4.87
CA THR A 20 -2.69 -3.06 -3.93
C THR A 20 -3.08 -4.21 -3.01
N TYR A 21 -3.04 -3.96 -1.69
CA TYR A 21 -3.46 -4.93 -0.69
C TYR A 21 -4.91 -4.69 -0.24
N TYR A 22 -5.66 -5.77 -0.06
CA TYR A 22 -7.04 -5.75 0.43
C TYR A 22 -7.20 -6.69 1.62
N TYR A 23 -7.84 -6.21 2.69
CA TYR A 23 -8.21 -7.03 3.84
C TYR A 23 -9.61 -7.61 3.62
N ASN A 24 -9.69 -8.93 3.54
CA ASN A 24 -10.94 -9.67 3.43
C ASN A 24 -11.59 -9.79 4.82
N LYS A 25 -12.73 -9.12 5.03
CA LYS A 25 -13.42 -9.10 6.33
C LYS A 25 -14.05 -10.43 6.71
N LYS A 26 -14.26 -11.34 5.76
CA LYS A 26 -14.85 -12.66 6.02
C LYS A 26 -13.81 -13.66 6.49
N THR A 27 -12.66 -13.72 5.81
CA THR A 27 -11.60 -14.68 6.12
C THR A 27 -10.61 -14.14 7.15
N GLY A 28 -10.45 -12.81 7.22
CA GLY A 28 -9.44 -12.15 8.02
C GLY A 28 -8.05 -12.16 7.37
N GLU A 29 -7.97 -12.48 6.08
CA GLU A 29 -6.73 -12.56 5.31
C GLU A 29 -6.47 -11.26 4.53
N VAL A 30 -5.21 -11.07 4.12
CA VAL A 30 -4.80 -9.95 3.26
C VAL A 30 -4.46 -10.52 1.89
N GLU A 31 -5.16 -10.02 0.87
CA GLU A 31 -5.00 -10.41 -0.53
C GLU A 31 -4.22 -9.31 -1.26
N LEU A 32 -3.33 -9.69 -2.16
CA LEU A 32 -2.54 -8.79 -2.99
C LEU A 32 -3.08 -8.85 -4.43
N VAL A 33 -3.26 -7.69 -5.03
CA VAL A 33 -3.55 -7.54 -6.46
C VAL A 33 -2.41 -6.76 -7.10
N VAL A 34 -1.79 -7.33 -8.12
CA VAL A 34 -0.74 -6.69 -8.92
C VAL A 34 -1.29 -6.32 -10.30
N ASP A 35 -1.32 -5.03 -10.61
CA ASP A 35 -1.77 -4.49 -11.89
C ASP A 35 -0.98 -5.13 -13.05
N GLY A 36 -1.71 -5.76 -13.98
CA GLY A 36 -1.12 -6.38 -15.17
C GLY A 36 -0.63 -7.81 -14.99
N MET A 37 -0.86 -8.46 -13.83
CA MET A 37 -0.73 -9.91 -13.69
C MET A 37 -2.06 -10.61 -13.94
N ALA A 38 -2.11 -11.42 -15.00
CA ALA A 38 -3.33 -12.14 -15.40
C ALA A 38 -3.86 -13.13 -14.36
N ASP A 39 -3.00 -13.64 -13.46
CA ASP A 39 -3.43 -14.53 -12.37
C ASP A 39 -4.15 -13.74 -11.24
N ASP A 40 -3.90 -12.43 -11.14
CA ASP A 40 -4.51 -11.56 -10.14
C ASP A 40 -5.83 -10.94 -10.64
N ASP A 41 -6.11 -10.98 -11.95
CA ASP A 41 -7.37 -10.50 -12.53
C ASP A 41 -8.58 -11.21 -11.90
N ALA A 42 -8.49 -12.50 -11.60
CA ALA A 42 -9.57 -13.25 -10.95
C ALA A 42 -9.83 -12.80 -9.50
N VAL A 43 -8.78 -12.41 -8.78
CA VAL A 43 -8.86 -11.88 -7.41
C VAL A 43 -9.41 -10.45 -7.45
N ALA A 44 -8.96 -9.66 -8.42
CA ALA A 44 -9.48 -8.32 -8.66
C ALA A 44 -10.98 -8.33 -8.97
N ASP A 45 -11.44 -9.23 -9.85
CA ASP A 45 -12.84 -9.42 -10.18
C ASP A 45 -13.66 -9.83 -8.93
N GLU A 46 -13.16 -10.75 -8.10
CA GLU A 46 -13.84 -11.15 -6.85
C GLU A 46 -14.00 -9.98 -5.88
N ILE A 47 -12.94 -9.18 -5.74
CA ILE A 47 -12.93 -7.98 -4.89
C ILE A 47 -13.89 -6.94 -5.43
N GLU A 48 -13.97 -6.75 -6.75
CA GLU A 48 -14.91 -5.81 -7.36
C GLU A 48 -16.37 -6.25 -7.12
N ASP A 49 -16.67 -7.53 -7.33
CA ASP A 49 -18.00 -8.11 -7.11
C ASP A 49 -18.44 -8.11 -5.64
N ASN A 50 -17.47 -8.13 -4.71
CA ASN A 50 -17.71 -8.22 -3.26
C ASN A 50 -17.07 -7.07 -2.49
N PHE A 51 -16.95 -5.88 -3.09
CA PHE A 51 -16.18 -4.77 -2.51
C PHE A 51 -16.62 -4.38 -1.09
N ASP A 52 -17.88 -4.62 -0.74
CA ASP A 52 -18.41 -4.41 0.62
C ASP A 52 -17.78 -5.31 1.68
N GLN A 53 -17.08 -6.37 1.27
CA GLN A 53 -16.42 -7.35 2.15
C GLN A 53 -14.91 -7.12 2.23
N TYR A 54 -14.36 -6.25 1.39
CA TYR A 54 -12.94 -5.93 1.36
C TYR A 54 -12.67 -4.53 1.91
N LEU A 55 -11.48 -4.34 2.47
CA LEU A 55 -10.96 -3.03 2.84
C LEU A 55 -9.62 -2.85 2.16
N ARG A 56 -9.52 -1.88 1.24
CA ARG A 56 -8.23 -1.50 0.65
C ARG A 56 -7.31 -0.98 1.75
N LEU A 57 -6.12 -1.58 1.87
CA LEU A 57 -5.06 -1.05 2.72
C LEU A 57 -4.48 0.21 2.04
N PRO A 58 -4.14 1.25 2.82
CA PRO A 58 -3.48 2.41 2.25
C PRO A 58 -2.09 2.03 1.69
N SER A 59 -1.66 2.71 0.63
CA SER A 59 -0.35 2.48 -0.01
C SER A 59 0.80 3.07 0.82
N HIS A 60 2.04 2.73 0.49
CA HIS A 60 3.23 3.31 1.15
C HIS A 60 3.29 4.84 1.03
N TYR A 61 2.73 5.42 -0.03
CA TYR A 61 2.53 6.87 -0.16
C TYR A 61 1.53 7.43 0.86
N GLU A 62 0.46 6.67 1.14
CA GLU A 62 -0.61 7.05 2.06
C GLU A 62 -0.22 6.80 3.54
N ILE A 63 0.70 5.87 3.81
CA ILE A 63 1.01 5.42 5.16
C ILE A 63 2.16 6.18 5.83
N ASN A 64 3.28 6.51 5.15
CA ASN A 64 4.42 7.02 5.93
C ASN A 64 5.55 7.86 5.30
N ASP A 65 5.72 7.98 3.98
CA ASP A 65 7.01 8.49 3.44
C ASP A 65 6.97 9.73 2.54
N TYR A 66 5.82 10.11 2.00
CA TYR A 66 5.70 11.41 1.33
C TYR A 66 5.90 12.58 2.31
N GLN A 67 5.33 12.45 3.50
CA GLN A 67 5.35 13.51 4.51
C GLN A 67 6.74 13.77 5.09
N LYS A 68 7.56 12.72 5.28
CA LYS A 68 8.97 12.86 5.73
C LYS A 68 9.86 13.49 4.65
N MET A 69 9.61 13.17 3.38
CA MET A 69 10.33 13.76 2.23
C MET A 69 9.96 15.24 2.01
N VAL A 70 8.71 15.63 2.23
CA VAL A 70 8.26 17.04 2.22
C VAL A 70 8.92 17.83 3.36
N GLU A 71 8.97 17.24 4.56
CA GLU A 71 9.64 17.86 5.71
C GLU A 71 11.14 18.05 5.48
N PHE A 72 11.82 17.06 4.86
CA PHE A 72 13.22 17.17 4.48
C PHE A 72 13.47 18.27 3.45
N ILE A 73 12.65 18.35 2.38
CA ILE A 73 12.78 19.38 1.33
C ILE A 73 12.51 20.79 1.88
N ALA A 74 11.53 20.96 2.78
CA ALA A 74 11.25 22.24 3.44
C ALA A 74 12.40 22.71 4.35
N GLY A 75 13.24 21.77 4.80
CA GLY A 75 14.44 22.05 5.58
C GLY A 75 15.68 22.42 4.76
N LEU A 76 15.63 22.38 3.42
CA LEU A 76 16.78 22.70 2.58
C LEU A 76 17.04 24.22 2.52
N PRO A 77 18.30 24.67 2.66
CA PRO A 77 18.64 26.08 2.50
C PRO A 77 18.47 26.52 1.04
N ALA A 78 18.17 27.80 0.81
CA ALA A 78 18.12 28.37 -0.53
C ALA A 78 19.44 28.11 -1.26
N GLY A 79 19.35 27.57 -2.48
CA GLY A 79 20.52 27.27 -3.30
C GLY A 79 21.39 28.52 -3.47
N LYS A 80 22.71 28.36 -3.45
CA LYS A 80 23.60 29.45 -3.87
C LYS A 80 23.38 29.68 -5.35
N GLU A 81 22.92 30.88 -5.70
CA GLU A 81 22.96 31.36 -7.08
C GLU A 81 24.43 31.29 -7.55
N ALA A 82 24.67 30.54 -8.62
CA ALA A 82 25.95 30.47 -9.31
C ALA A 82 26.02 31.52 -10.40
#